data_AF-A0A847G140-F1
#
_entry.id   AF-A0A847G140-F1
#
_cell.length_a   1.000
_cell.length_b   1.000
_cell.length_c   1.000
_cell.angle_alpha   90.00
_cell.angle_beta   90.00
_cell.angle_gamma   90.00
#
_symmetry.space_group_name_H-M   'P 1'
#
loop_
_entity.id
_entity.type
_entity.pdbx_description
1 polymer ?
#
loop_
_entity_poly.entity_id
_entity_poly.type
_entity_poly.pdbx_seq_one_letter_code
_entity_poly.pdbx_strand_id
1 'polypeptide(L)'
;MAYNTGMQLILTHDQADFDAIGSQLGAALIHENFIPVLPPRLNRNVRSYLNLYGAELPFIEQQDLTGEPVKTIILVDTQSLVTVKGMKRNTSVRVIDHHQHRADTYPDWQFSLDNTGACTTLFVEHLR
;
A
#
# COMPACT_ATOMS: atom_id res chain seq x y z
N MET A 1 17.96 -9.07 -22.48
CA MET A 1 17.69 -8.24 -21.28
C MET A 1 16.19 -8.29 -21.04
N ALA A 2 15.72 -9.04 -20.05
CA ALA A 2 14.29 -9.14 -19.79
C ALA A 2 13.83 -7.84 -19.11
N TYR A 3 12.98 -7.06 -19.78
CA TYR A 3 12.32 -5.94 -19.14
C TYR A 3 11.52 -6.48 -17.96
N ASN A 4 11.79 -5.92 -16.79
CA ASN A 4 11.19 -6.27 -15.51
C ASN A 4 9.74 -5.74 -15.49
N THR A 5 8.88 -6.33 -16.31
CA THR A 5 7.55 -5.82 -16.67
C THR A 5 6.50 -6.48 -15.79
N GLY A 6 6.30 -5.90 -14.61
CA GLY A 6 5.19 -6.27 -13.75
C GLY A 6 4.82 -5.10 -12.86
N MET A 7 3.53 -4.95 -12.60
CA MET A 7 3.02 -3.89 -11.75
C MET A 7 3.61 -4.01 -10.34
N GLN A 8 3.87 -2.87 -9.73
CA GLN A 8 4.28 -2.76 -8.34
C GLN A 8 3.22 -1.93 -7.62
N LEU A 9 2.61 -2.49 -6.58
CA LEU A 9 1.44 -1.90 -5.94
C LEU A 9 1.73 -1.55 -4.48
N ILE A 10 1.15 -0.46 -4.01
CA ILE A 10 1.04 -0.16 -2.58
C ILE A 10 -0.42 -0.35 -2.19
N LEU A 11 -0.67 -1.22 -1.22
CA LEU A 11 -2.00 -1.53 -0.69
C LEU A 11 -2.05 -1.26 0.81
N THR A 12 -3.25 -1.05 1.34
CA THR A 12 -3.50 -0.86 2.77
C THR A 12 -4.79 -1.60 3.17
N HIS A 13 -5.22 -1.46 4.42
CA HIS A 13 -6.40 -2.14 4.93
C HIS A 13 -7.72 -1.58 4.39
N ASP A 14 -8.76 -2.41 4.45
CA ASP A 14 -10.13 -1.99 4.22
C ASP A 14 -10.60 -1.02 5.31
N GLN A 15 -11.48 -0.08 4.96
CA GLN A 15 -11.86 1.04 5.83
C GLN A 15 -10.68 1.96 6.18
N ALA A 16 -9.75 2.16 5.24
CA ALA A 16 -8.58 3.01 5.40
C ALA A 16 -8.92 4.37 6.02
N ASP A 17 -8.20 4.70 7.08
CA ASP A 17 -8.21 5.99 7.73
C ASP A 17 -7.04 6.86 7.20
N PHE A 18 -6.76 7.96 7.90
CA PHE A 18 -5.70 8.87 7.45
C PHE A 18 -4.30 8.29 7.61
N ASP A 19 -4.09 7.35 8.53
CA ASP A 19 -2.76 6.75 8.68
C ASP A 19 -2.47 5.81 7.52
N ALA A 20 -3.46 5.00 7.14
CA ALA A 20 -3.41 4.16 5.95
C ALA A 20 -3.14 4.98 4.67
N ILE A 21 -3.93 6.04 4.40
CA ILE A 21 -3.77 6.85 3.19
C ILE A 21 -2.49 7.68 3.19
N GLY A 22 -2.10 8.23 4.34
CA GLY A 22 -0.84 8.96 4.52
C GLY A 22 0.36 8.04 4.25
N SER A 23 0.31 6.82 4.78
CA SER A 23 1.31 5.78 4.55
C SER A 23 1.38 5.34 3.09
N GLN A 24 0.23 5.17 2.42
CA GLN A 24 0.22 4.84 0.99
C GLN A 24 0.90 5.94 0.15
N LEU A 25 0.60 7.20 0.44
CA LEU A 25 1.22 8.33 -0.25
C LEU A 25 2.72 8.41 0.05
N GLY A 26 3.12 8.30 1.31
CA GLY A 26 4.52 8.31 1.71
C GLY A 26 5.33 7.20 1.04
N ALA A 27 4.79 5.99 0.99
CA ALA A 27 5.40 4.87 0.26
C ALA A 27 5.54 5.16 -1.24
N ALA A 28 4.53 5.77 -1.88
CA ALA A 28 4.57 6.10 -3.30
C ALA A 28 5.61 7.19 -3.61
N LEU A 29 5.78 8.16 -2.72
CA LEU A 29 6.80 9.20 -2.84
C LEU A 29 8.23 8.65 -2.70
N ILE A 30 8.44 7.62 -1.86
CA ILE A 30 9.74 6.97 -1.68
C ILE A 30 10.02 5.95 -2.80
N HIS A 31 8.98 5.35 -3.38
CA HIS A 31 9.07 4.28 -4.35
C HIS A 31 8.44 4.69 -5.70
N GLU A 32 9.18 5.42 -6.52
CA GLU A 32 8.70 6.07 -7.78
C GLU A 32 7.95 5.17 -8.78
N ASN A 33 8.13 3.85 -8.73
CA ASN A 33 7.49 2.90 -9.65
C ASN A 33 6.32 2.13 -9.05
N PHE A 34 5.93 2.44 -7.81
CA PHE A 34 4.82 1.79 -7.13
C PHE A 34 3.54 2.61 -7.26
N ILE A 35 2.46 1.92 -7.58
CA ILE A 35 1.14 2.51 -7.79
C ILE A 35 0.33 2.35 -6.50
N PRO A 36 -0.06 3.45 -5.81
CA PRO A 36 -0.89 3.36 -4.63
C PRO A 36 -2.36 3.15 -5.02
N VAL A 37 -2.90 2.00 -4.64
CA VAL A 37 -4.27 1.59 -5.00
C VAL A 37 -5.18 1.76 -3.79
N LEU A 38 -6.23 2.56 -3.92
CA LEU A 38 -7.19 2.78 -2.85
C LEU A 38 -7.96 1.48 -2.54
N PRO A 39 -8.24 1.17 -1.27
CA PRO A 39 -9.15 0.10 -0.93
C PRO A 39 -10.59 0.46 -1.30
N PRO A 40 -11.48 -0.52 -1.51
CA PRO A 40 -12.87 -0.26 -1.91
C PRO A 40 -13.66 0.54 -0.87
N ARG A 41 -13.24 0.45 0.41
CA ARG A 41 -13.88 1.13 1.53
C ARG A 41 -12.88 2.06 2.21
N LEU A 42 -13.25 3.33 2.27
CA LEU A 42 -12.56 4.39 2.98
C LEU A 42 -13.39 4.85 4.18
N ASN A 43 -12.73 5.26 5.26
CA ASN A 43 -13.36 6.00 6.34
C ASN A 43 -14.05 7.27 5.79
N ARG A 44 -15.16 7.71 6.41
CA ARG A 44 -15.93 8.87 5.95
C ARG A 44 -15.09 10.15 5.81
N ASN A 45 -14.16 10.39 6.74
CA ASN A 45 -13.36 11.62 6.75
C ASN A 45 -12.33 11.60 5.60
N VAL A 46 -11.69 10.44 5.40
CA VAL A 46 -10.78 10.21 4.27
C VAL A 46 -11.49 10.36 2.94
N ARG A 47 -12.68 9.79 2.80
CA ARG A 47 -13.50 9.94 1.58
C ARG A 47 -13.82 11.41 1.32
N SER A 48 -14.26 12.16 2.33
CA SER A 48 -14.51 13.59 2.20
C SER A 48 -13.27 14.36 1.76
N TYR A 49 -12.10 14.01 2.31
CA TYR A 49 -10.83 14.62 1.92
C TYR A 49 -10.46 14.31 0.46
N LEU A 50 -10.50 13.03 0.05
CA LEU A 50 -10.16 12.64 -1.31
C LEU A 50 -11.17 13.16 -2.35
N ASN A 51 -12.43 13.37 -1.99
CA ASN A 51 -13.39 14.04 -2.87
C ASN A 51 -13.01 15.50 -3.18
N LEU A 52 -12.32 16.17 -2.25
CA LEU A 52 -11.91 17.57 -2.40
C LEU A 52 -10.52 17.69 -3.04
N TYR A 53 -9.58 16.82 -2.67
CA TYR A 53 -8.15 16.96 -2.99
C TYR A 53 -7.57 15.78 -3.80
N GLY A 54 -8.33 14.71 -4.00
CA GLY A 54 -7.83 13.46 -4.57
C GLY A 54 -7.35 13.57 -6.02
N ALA A 55 -7.84 14.56 -6.77
CA ALA A 55 -7.42 14.78 -8.16
C ALA A 55 -5.92 15.14 -8.31
N GLU A 56 -5.30 15.66 -7.24
CA GLU A 56 -3.88 16.03 -7.21
C GLU A 56 -2.99 14.90 -6.66
N LEU A 57 -3.58 13.78 -6.22
CA LEU A 57 -2.87 12.68 -5.57
C LEU A 57 -2.74 11.48 -6.51
N PRO A 58 -1.65 10.69 -6.41
CA PRO A 58 -1.31 9.63 -7.37
C PRO A 58 -2.13 8.34 -7.19
N PHE A 59 -3.26 8.41 -6.49
CA PHE A 59 -4.08 7.26 -6.17
C PHE A 59 -4.88 6.77 -7.38
N ILE A 60 -5.01 5.45 -7.51
CA ILE A 60 -5.97 4.83 -8.45
C ILE A 60 -6.96 3.94 -7.70
N GLU A 61 -8.12 3.69 -8.31
CA GLU A 61 -9.07 2.72 -7.77
C GLU A 61 -8.73 1.29 -8.24
N GLN A 62 -9.10 0.28 -7.45
CA GLN A 62 -8.86 -1.13 -7.84
C GLN A 62 -9.51 -1.50 -9.18
N GLN A 63 -10.62 -0.87 -9.54
CA GLN A 63 -11.31 -1.11 -10.79
C GLN A 63 -10.50 -0.69 -12.02
N ASP A 64 -9.62 0.31 -11.85
CA ASP A 64 -8.78 0.88 -12.90
C ASP A 64 -7.49 0.07 -13.15
N LEU A 65 -7.24 -0.96 -12.33
CA LEU A 65 -6.13 -1.89 -12.56
C LEU A 65 -6.32 -2.65 -13.88
N THR A 66 -5.30 -2.58 -14.75
CA THR A 66 -5.23 -3.24 -16.06
C THR A 66 -5.24 -4.77 -15.96
N GLY A 67 -4.82 -5.32 -14.82
CA GLY A 67 -4.71 -6.76 -14.58
C GLY A 67 -3.41 -7.38 -15.10
N GLU A 68 -2.43 -6.56 -15.48
CA GLU A 68 -1.06 -7.00 -15.75
C GLU A 68 -0.45 -7.73 -14.52
N PRO A 69 0.50 -8.65 -14.72
CA PRO A 69 1.09 -9.41 -13.62
C PRO A 69 1.68 -8.49 -12.54
N VAL A 70 1.24 -8.66 -11.30
CA VAL A 70 1.78 -7.92 -10.15
C VAL A 70 3.03 -8.64 -9.66
N LYS A 71 4.15 -7.94 -9.74
CA LYS A 71 5.45 -8.47 -9.32
C LYS A 71 5.66 -8.32 -7.82
N THR A 72 5.35 -7.15 -7.28
CA THR A 72 5.63 -6.80 -5.89
C THR A 72 4.53 -5.96 -5.29
N ILE A 73 4.21 -6.23 -4.03
CA ILE A 73 3.26 -5.48 -3.23
C ILE A 73 3.96 -4.98 -1.99
N ILE A 74 3.76 -3.69 -1.69
CA ILE A 74 4.02 -3.13 -0.36
C ILE A 74 2.67 -2.99 0.34
N LEU A 75 2.51 -3.67 1.46
CA LEU A 75 1.42 -3.46 2.40
C LEU A 75 1.85 -2.40 3.40
N VAL A 76 1.03 -1.37 3.56
CA VAL A 76 1.25 -0.31 4.55
C VAL A 76 0.11 -0.26 5.55
N ASP A 77 0.45 -0.06 6.82
CA ASP A 77 -0.52 0.02 7.93
C ASP A 77 -1.41 -1.24 8.06
N THR A 78 -0.91 -2.39 7.57
CA THR A 78 -1.61 -3.66 7.61
C THR A 78 -0.69 -4.84 7.37
N GLN A 79 -1.05 -5.98 7.96
CA GLN A 79 -0.44 -7.28 7.70
C GLN A 79 -1.41 -8.22 6.96
N SER A 80 -2.52 -7.69 6.45
CA SER A 80 -3.55 -8.45 5.73
C SER A 80 -3.56 -8.08 4.24
N LEU A 81 -3.37 -9.07 3.38
CA LEU A 81 -3.38 -8.91 1.93
C LEU A 81 -4.79 -9.09 1.35
N VAL A 82 -5.24 -8.13 0.57
CA VAL A 82 -6.43 -8.26 -0.28
C VAL A 82 -6.04 -8.73 -1.68
N THR A 83 -6.89 -9.56 -2.30
CA THR A 83 -6.66 -9.99 -3.68
C THR A 83 -7.00 -8.87 -4.65
N VAL A 84 -6.08 -8.58 -5.58
CA VAL A 84 -6.26 -7.60 -6.65
C VAL A 84 -6.00 -8.23 -8.01
N LYS A 85 -6.54 -7.62 -9.08
CA LYS A 85 -6.29 -8.08 -10.45
C LYS A 85 -4.78 -8.11 -10.72
N GLY A 86 -4.33 -9.16 -11.42
CA GLY A 86 -2.91 -9.34 -11.77
C GLY A 86 -2.06 -10.06 -10.74
N MET A 87 -2.51 -10.22 -9.49
CA MET A 87 -1.78 -10.96 -8.46
C MET A 87 -1.56 -12.43 -8.84
N LYS A 88 -0.37 -12.96 -8.57
CA LYS A 88 0.03 -14.35 -8.83
C LYS A 88 0.63 -14.98 -7.57
N ARG A 89 0.79 -16.31 -7.56
CA ARG A 89 1.40 -17.03 -6.43
C ARG A 89 2.83 -16.60 -6.11
N ASN A 90 3.56 -16.09 -7.10
CA ASN A 90 4.94 -15.62 -6.97
C ASN A 90 5.05 -14.10 -6.75
N THR A 91 3.94 -13.38 -6.53
CA THR A 91 3.97 -11.96 -6.17
C THR A 91 4.68 -11.80 -4.83
N SER A 92 5.78 -11.05 -4.80
CA SER A 92 6.52 -10.77 -3.55
C SER A 92 5.75 -9.75 -2.71
N VAL A 93 5.73 -9.95 -1.39
CA VAL A 93 5.04 -9.06 -0.46
C VAL A 93 6.03 -8.52 0.57
N ARG A 94 5.99 -7.20 0.75
CA ARG A 94 6.65 -6.48 1.84
C ARG A 94 5.60 -5.80 2.70
N VAL A 95 5.78 -5.81 4.01
CA VAL A 95 4.92 -5.17 4.99
C VAL A 95 5.71 -4.08 5.68
N ILE A 96 5.14 -2.87 5.71
CA ILE A 96 5.62 -1.73 6.50
C ILE A 96 4.47 -1.34 7.41
N ASP A 97 4.61 -1.57 8.70
CA ASP A 97 3.48 -1.47 9.63
C ASP A 97 3.98 -1.08 11.02
N HIS A 98 3.13 -0.44 11.81
CA HIS A 98 3.45 -0.03 13.18
C HIS A 98 2.76 -0.89 14.24
N HIS A 99 1.85 -1.78 13.83
CA HIS A 99 1.20 -2.72 14.72
C HIS A 99 2.13 -3.87 15.16
N GLN A 100 1.76 -4.55 16.24
CA GLN A 100 2.45 -5.76 16.67
C GLN A 100 2.44 -6.83 15.57
N HIS A 101 3.54 -7.56 15.43
CA HIS A 101 3.64 -8.66 14.50
C HIS A 101 2.57 -9.72 14.79
N ARG A 102 1.78 -10.09 13.77
CA ARG A 102 0.77 -11.13 13.91
C ARG A 102 1.40 -12.52 13.79
N ALA A 103 0.86 -13.49 14.51
CA ALA A 103 1.38 -14.86 14.51
C ALA A 103 1.06 -15.64 13.21
N ASP A 104 0.04 -15.21 12.47
CA ASP A 104 -0.53 -15.87 11.29
C ASP A 104 -0.04 -15.26 9.97
N THR A 105 1.26 -15.00 9.86
CA THR A 105 1.86 -14.43 8.66
C THR A 105 2.52 -15.46 7.74
N TYR A 106 2.71 -15.10 6.47
CA TYR A 106 3.42 -15.94 5.50
C TYR A 106 4.94 -15.80 5.66
N PRO A 107 5.69 -16.91 5.74
CA PRO A 107 7.14 -16.87 6.01
C PRO A 107 7.97 -16.20 4.92
N ASP A 108 7.47 -16.16 3.69
CA ASP A 108 8.17 -15.58 2.54
C ASP A 108 7.99 -14.04 2.44
N TRP A 109 7.21 -13.44 3.34
CA TRP A 109 6.98 -12.00 3.36
C TRP A 109 8.11 -11.27 4.09
N GLN A 110 8.45 -10.08 3.59
CA GLN A 110 9.40 -9.20 4.26
C GLN A 110 8.67 -8.26 5.19
N PHE A 111 9.12 -8.13 6.44
CA PHE A 111 8.51 -7.26 7.44
C PHE A 111 9.46 -6.14 7.85
N SER A 112 8.94 -4.93 7.91
CA SER A 112 9.56 -3.75 8.51
C SER A 112 8.56 -3.18 9.50
N LEU A 113 8.71 -3.56 10.77
CA LEU A 113 7.82 -3.18 11.85
C LEU A 113 8.54 -2.25 12.80
N ASP A 114 7.88 -1.18 13.23
CA ASP A 114 8.43 -0.23 14.19
C ASP A 114 7.35 0.28 15.15
N ASN A 115 7.74 0.59 16.38
CA ASN A 115 6.83 1.01 17.43
C ASN A 115 6.64 2.53 17.42
N THR A 116 5.90 3.03 16.44
CA THR A 116 5.51 4.44 16.33
C THR A 116 4.01 4.63 16.56
N GLY A 117 3.58 5.86 16.84
CA GLY A 117 2.16 6.17 17.04
C GLY A 117 1.31 6.14 15.77
N ALA A 118 1.94 6.18 14.59
CA ALA A 118 1.30 6.16 13.28
C ALA A 118 2.27 5.64 12.23
N CYS A 119 1.82 4.73 11.36
CA CYS A 119 2.60 4.16 10.27
C CYS A 119 3.16 5.24 9.32
N THR A 120 2.42 6.34 9.13
CA THR A 120 2.82 7.48 8.30
C THR A 120 4.15 8.09 8.76
N THR A 121 4.45 8.03 10.06
CA THR A 121 5.71 8.51 10.64
C THR A 121 6.91 7.84 9.98
N LEU A 122 6.80 6.53 9.73
CA LEU A 122 7.86 5.73 9.12
C LEU A 122 8.22 6.24 7.72
N PHE A 123 7.27 6.80 6.98
CA PHE A 123 7.54 7.33 5.65
C PHE A 123 8.03 8.77 5.70
N VAL A 124 7.39 9.62 6.52
CA VAL A 124 7.76 11.05 6.63
C VAL A 124 9.21 11.21 7.09
N GLU A 125 9.69 10.38 8.02
CA GLU A 125 11.09 10.41 8.47
C GLU A 125 12.11 10.04 7.37
N HIS A 126 11.66 9.34 6.32
CA HIS A 126 12.50 8.93 5.19
C HIS A 126 12.41 9.89 4.00
N LEU A 127 11.40 10.77 3.95
CA LEU A 127 11.29 11.82 2.94
C LEU A 127 12.32 12.93 3.22
N ARG A 128 13.08 13.34 2.20
CA ARG A 128 14.08 14.43 2.27
C ARG A 128 13.77 15.52 1.26
#